data_AF-A0A7X6VPE1-F1
#
_entry.id   AF-A0A7X6VPE1-F1
#
_cell.length_a   1.000
_cell.length_b   1.000
_cell.length_c   1.000
_cell.angle_alpha   90.00
_cell.angle_beta   90.00
_cell.angle_gamma   90.00
#
_symmetry.space_group_name_H-M   'P 1'
#
loop_
_entity.id
_entity.type
_entity.pdbx_description
1 polymer ?
#
loop_
_entity_poly.entity_id
_entity_poly.type
_entity_poly.pdbx_seq_one_letter_code
_entity_poly.pdbx_strand_id
1 'polypeptide(L)'
;MAKVHKGNKYLFENLFKLIKENTDLYDEELINKLYVLVTLGLNDQFDSLNTYGLLEEIPSFMFDGCNLLNAINIPEGVKTISRSAFYRCENLSEIVFPNTLTNIRSWAFVRCPEIKSISIPANVNKLGCPVFVSCEKLINITVDNKNRSFSHSIDQHLLLDKKQKVLLYVANGAKEVELPKSVTTIGPWAFKDAKSLTKVFLPSNVNYVSSDAFDNCHGLLNIEVDPKNKHFASLEGLLVKKEKTKFSLTRVPAGIKDNLFIPREITNILNDSISTSIYINQIFISKEVTIVGDYAFADCINITKITFENLGVVQEFGKYIFLNCHPHLRILDQMKDQYYTISEFERKFMIQSEKPQKVYQGQIKLDWQKIFAKDIIFDVVVKNDRSPFKAISIQRDNKSQDTINVPKIIIFGLTEYEKISVLSFAKRQEKIKSWIEDDQVVAILITRDLPIYNDLLTLAREHNCDLLSFSNASTTRVSRELERYFQKMKG
;
A
#
# COMPACT_ATOMS: atom_id res chain seq x y z
N MET A 1 -4.22 36.49 0.10
CA MET A 1 -5.61 36.04 0.44
C MET A 1 -6.47 35.64 -0.77
N ALA A 2 -6.26 36.10 -2.01
CA ALA A 2 -7.11 35.72 -3.16
C ALA A 2 -6.73 34.41 -3.91
N LYS A 3 -5.68 33.68 -3.51
CA LYS A 3 -5.26 32.40 -4.16
C LYS A 3 -5.79 31.14 -3.46
N VAL A 4 -6.53 31.26 -2.36
CA VAL A 4 -7.11 30.14 -1.59
C VAL A 4 -8.43 29.63 -2.21
N HIS A 5 -8.96 30.31 -3.25
CA HIS A 5 -10.36 30.14 -3.68
C HIS A 5 -10.69 29.05 -4.71
N LYS A 6 -9.73 28.25 -5.22
CA LYS A 6 -10.07 27.21 -6.22
C LYS A 6 -10.04 25.76 -5.71
N GLY A 7 -9.36 25.47 -4.60
CA GLY A 7 -9.32 24.12 -4.01
C GLY A 7 -10.48 23.82 -3.04
N ASN A 8 -11.12 24.85 -2.49
CA ASN A 8 -12.07 24.71 -1.38
C ASN A 8 -13.56 24.64 -1.77
N LYS A 9 -13.89 24.75 -3.07
CA LYS A 9 -15.30 24.70 -3.49
C LYS A 9 -15.91 23.31 -3.30
N TYR A 10 -15.11 22.25 -3.41
CA TYR A 10 -15.57 20.86 -3.32
C TYR A 10 -15.75 20.32 -1.89
N LEU A 11 -14.96 20.79 -0.93
CA LEU A 11 -15.12 20.40 0.47
C LEU A 11 -16.32 21.12 1.11
N PHE A 12 -16.47 22.42 0.83
CA PHE A 12 -17.58 23.22 1.34
C PHE A 12 -18.92 22.90 0.66
N GLU A 13 -18.99 22.70 -0.66
CA GLU A 13 -20.27 22.41 -1.35
C GLU A 13 -20.81 21.02 -1.03
N ASN A 14 -19.96 20.01 -0.80
CA ASN A 14 -20.44 18.69 -0.36
C ASN A 14 -20.83 18.67 1.11
N LEU A 15 -20.16 19.42 1.98
CA LEU A 15 -20.56 19.56 3.38
C LEU A 15 -21.92 20.29 3.49
N PHE A 16 -22.11 21.40 2.75
CA PHE A 16 -23.39 22.14 2.72
C PHE A 16 -24.54 21.35 2.08
N LYS A 17 -24.24 20.53 1.06
CA LYS A 17 -25.24 19.66 0.41
C LYS A 17 -25.66 18.51 1.34
N LEU A 18 -24.72 17.93 2.11
CA LEU A 18 -25.03 16.90 3.11
C LEU A 18 -25.92 17.44 4.26
N ILE A 19 -25.70 18.70 4.67
CA ILE A 19 -26.53 19.42 5.65
C ILE A 19 -27.94 19.65 5.10
N LYS A 20 -28.06 20.13 3.86
CA LYS A 20 -29.35 20.51 3.25
C LYS A 20 -30.23 19.31 2.88
N GLU A 21 -29.62 18.14 2.64
CA GLU A 21 -30.32 16.91 2.23
C GLU A 21 -30.70 15.99 3.41
N ASN A 22 -30.29 16.28 4.66
CA ASN A 22 -30.54 15.40 5.82
C ASN A 22 -31.12 16.08 7.08
N THR A 23 -31.51 17.36 7.06
CA THR A 23 -32.11 18.01 8.24
C THR A 23 -33.62 18.18 8.11
N ASP A 24 -34.35 17.15 8.51
CA ASP A 24 -35.56 17.29 9.31
C ASP A 24 -35.29 16.56 10.64
N LEU A 25 -34.46 17.12 11.52
CA LEU A 25 -34.42 16.85 12.97
C LEU A 25 -33.30 17.63 13.67
N TYR A 26 -33.64 18.16 14.85
CA TYR A 26 -32.77 18.80 15.84
C TYR A 26 -31.77 17.79 16.44
N ASP A 27 -30.71 17.45 15.70
CA ASP A 27 -29.62 16.62 16.24
C ASP A 27 -28.36 17.48 16.49
N GLU A 28 -28.25 17.98 17.73
CA GLU A 28 -27.07 18.72 18.23
C GLU A 28 -25.76 17.93 18.07
N GLU A 29 -25.81 16.59 17.99
CA GLU A 29 -24.63 15.73 17.86
C GLU A 29 -23.99 15.83 16.46
N LEU A 30 -24.80 15.98 15.41
CA LEU A 30 -24.34 16.12 14.04
C LEU A 30 -23.79 17.52 13.78
N ILE A 31 -24.41 18.55 14.37
CA ILE A 31 -23.94 19.94 14.34
C ILE A 31 -22.58 20.04 15.03
N ASN A 32 -22.38 19.38 16.18
CA ASN A 32 -21.10 19.35 16.88
C ASN A 32 -20.01 18.61 16.09
N LYS A 33 -20.34 17.49 15.42
CA LYS A 33 -19.41 16.75 14.54
C LYS A 33 -18.98 17.59 13.32
N LEU A 34 -19.89 18.39 12.77
CA LEU A 34 -19.58 19.32 11.67
C LEU A 34 -18.78 20.53 12.13
N TYR A 35 -19.06 21.05 13.33
CA TYR A 35 -18.32 22.17 13.91
C TYR A 35 -16.84 21.79 14.09
N VAL A 36 -16.55 20.59 14.61
CA VAL A 36 -15.18 20.06 14.76
C VAL A 36 -14.43 19.97 13.42
N LEU A 37 -15.11 19.59 12.33
CA LEU A 37 -14.51 19.56 10.98
C LEU A 37 -14.16 20.95 10.45
N VAL A 38 -14.89 21.99 10.87
CA VAL A 38 -14.63 23.39 10.53
C VAL A 38 -13.56 23.99 11.46
N THR A 39 -13.54 23.63 12.74
CA THR A 39 -12.58 24.15 13.73
C THR A 39 -11.18 23.55 13.59
N LEU A 40 -11.04 22.29 13.16
CA LEU A 40 -9.74 21.65 12.92
C LEU A 40 -8.95 22.22 11.72
N GLY A 41 -9.55 23.13 10.94
CA GLY A 41 -8.92 23.80 9.80
C GLY A 41 -8.64 25.30 10.00
N LEU A 42 -9.01 25.91 11.14
CA LEU A 42 -8.89 27.35 11.39
C LEU A 42 -8.62 27.63 12.89
N ASN A 43 -7.35 27.62 13.32
CA ASN A 43 -6.95 28.29 14.57
C ASN A 43 -6.94 29.82 14.32
N ASP A 44 -7.50 30.69 15.16
CA ASP A 44 -6.87 31.15 16.42
C ASP A 44 -7.84 31.80 17.47
N GLN A 45 -9.19 31.64 17.43
CA GLN A 45 -10.09 32.48 18.27
C GLN A 45 -11.25 31.80 19.05
N PHE A 46 -11.24 30.50 19.32
CA PHE A 46 -12.35 29.86 20.05
C PHE A 46 -11.93 29.13 21.33
N ASP A 47 -11.79 29.91 22.40
CA ASP A 47 -11.48 29.45 23.76
C ASP A 47 -12.72 29.11 24.62
N SER A 48 -13.92 28.98 24.04
CA SER A 48 -15.11 28.70 24.83
C SER A 48 -16.23 28.00 24.07
N LEU A 49 -16.11 26.68 23.88
CA LEU A 49 -17.28 25.79 23.83
C LEU A 49 -16.83 24.36 24.14
N ASN A 50 -17.41 23.78 25.18
CA ASN A 50 -17.01 22.49 25.78
C ASN A 50 -17.48 21.27 24.95
N THR A 51 -17.55 21.39 23.62
CA THR A 51 -18.11 20.37 22.69
C THR A 51 -17.08 19.32 22.25
N TYR A 52 -15.81 19.47 22.65
CA TYR A 52 -14.72 18.53 22.32
C TYR A 52 -14.85 17.15 23.00
N GLY A 53 -15.62 17.03 24.08
CA GLY A 53 -15.66 15.83 24.94
C GLY A 53 -16.44 14.60 24.44
N LEU A 54 -17.06 14.63 23.24
CA LEU A 54 -17.90 13.51 22.74
C LEU A 54 -17.25 12.69 21.61
N LEU A 55 -16.18 13.18 20.98
CA LEU A 55 -15.57 12.47 19.85
C LEU A 55 -14.63 11.38 20.37
N GLU A 56 -15.07 10.12 20.41
CA GLU A 56 -14.23 9.01 20.89
C GLU A 56 -13.31 8.42 19.81
N GLU A 57 -13.58 8.65 18.53
CA GLU A 57 -12.85 8.06 17.41
C GLU A 57 -12.72 9.03 16.23
N ILE A 58 -11.53 9.08 15.62
CA ILE A 58 -11.33 9.61 14.27
C ILE A 58 -11.52 8.44 13.29
N PRO A 59 -12.61 8.41 12.50
CA PRO A 59 -12.97 7.30 11.64
C PRO A 59 -11.94 6.98 10.55
N SER A 60 -12.08 5.77 9.99
CA SER A 60 -11.18 5.30 8.94
C SER A 60 -11.30 6.18 7.69
N PHE A 61 -10.17 6.49 7.05
CA PHE A 61 -10.08 7.31 5.83
C PHE A 61 -10.60 8.75 5.93
N MET A 62 -10.94 9.26 7.12
CA MET A 62 -11.58 10.57 7.27
C MET A 62 -10.78 11.72 6.61
N PHE A 63 -9.46 11.71 6.74
CA PHE A 63 -8.55 12.71 6.17
C PHE A 63 -7.64 12.11 5.08
N ASP A 64 -7.96 10.95 4.50
CA ASP A 64 -7.13 10.35 3.46
C ASP A 64 -6.93 11.32 2.28
N GLY A 65 -5.67 11.58 1.92
CA GLY A 65 -5.31 12.49 0.82
C GLY A 65 -5.57 13.97 1.13
N CYS A 66 -5.78 14.35 2.39
CA CYS A 66 -6.02 15.74 2.78
C CYS A 66 -4.74 16.59 2.71
N ASN A 67 -4.31 16.94 1.50
CA ASN A 67 -3.04 17.62 1.24
C ASN A 67 -3.03 19.11 1.63
N LEU A 68 -4.14 19.68 2.12
CA LEU A 68 -4.15 21.04 2.68
C LEU A 68 -3.96 21.06 4.20
N LEU A 69 -4.07 19.90 4.86
CA LEU A 69 -3.92 19.78 6.30
C LEU A 69 -2.43 19.81 6.66
N ASN A 70 -1.97 20.94 7.20
CA ASN A 70 -0.56 21.11 7.60
C ASN A 70 -0.30 20.72 9.05
N ALA A 71 -1.29 20.93 9.91
CA ALA A 71 -1.23 20.68 11.34
C ALA A 71 -2.60 20.19 11.83
N ILE A 72 -2.62 19.35 12.86
CA ILE A 72 -3.85 18.94 13.54
C ILE A 72 -3.65 18.84 15.05
N ASN A 73 -4.56 19.43 15.81
CA ASN A 73 -4.72 19.18 17.23
C ASN A 73 -5.88 18.22 17.45
N ILE A 74 -5.59 16.98 17.82
CA ILE A 74 -6.63 15.97 18.01
C ILE A 74 -7.30 16.20 19.38
N PRO A 75 -8.65 16.41 19.43
CA PRO A 75 -9.33 16.79 20.65
C PRO A 75 -9.20 15.78 21.80
N GLU A 76 -9.16 16.29 23.03
CA GLU A 76 -9.31 15.47 24.25
C GLU A 76 -10.67 14.77 24.23
N GLY A 77 -10.69 13.47 24.58
CA GLY A 77 -11.85 12.59 24.43
C GLY A 77 -11.64 11.52 23.35
N VAL A 78 -10.84 11.81 22.31
CA VAL A 78 -10.51 10.83 21.27
C VAL A 78 -9.68 9.69 21.88
N LYS A 79 -10.21 8.47 21.76
CA LYS A 79 -9.58 7.22 22.20
C LYS A 79 -8.92 6.48 21.03
N THR A 80 -9.47 6.60 19.82
CA THR A 80 -9.01 5.84 18.65
C THR A 80 -8.77 6.72 17.43
N ILE A 81 -7.61 6.55 16.79
CA ILE A 81 -7.37 6.95 15.41
C ILE A 81 -7.48 5.70 14.55
N SER A 82 -8.49 5.67 13.68
CA SER A 82 -8.86 4.46 12.96
C SER A 82 -8.00 4.22 11.71
N ARG A 83 -8.27 3.11 11.02
CA ARG A 83 -7.45 2.63 9.91
C ARG A 83 -7.36 3.70 8.82
N SER A 84 -6.14 4.02 8.37
CA SER A 84 -5.93 4.98 7.27
C SER A 84 -6.53 6.37 7.51
N ALA A 85 -6.81 6.78 8.75
CA ALA A 85 -7.48 8.05 9.05
C ALA A 85 -6.79 9.28 8.44
N PHE A 86 -5.45 9.31 8.41
CA PHE A 86 -4.62 10.36 7.80
C PHE A 86 -3.71 9.78 6.71
N TYR A 87 -4.16 8.73 6.01
CA TYR A 87 -3.36 8.15 4.93
C TYR A 87 -3.08 9.20 3.85
N ARG A 88 -1.86 9.29 3.31
CA ARG A 88 -1.50 10.23 2.24
C ARG A 88 -1.79 11.72 2.55
N CYS A 89 -1.78 12.17 3.81
CA CYS A 89 -1.81 13.61 4.09
C CYS A 89 -0.42 14.21 3.79
N GLU A 90 -0.18 14.63 2.55
CA GLU A 90 1.18 14.91 2.07
C GLU A 90 1.84 16.11 2.77
N ASN A 91 1.05 17.09 3.20
CA ASN A 91 1.56 18.30 3.88
C ASN A 91 1.42 18.26 5.41
N LEU A 92 0.87 17.19 5.99
CA LEU A 92 0.70 17.09 7.44
C LEU A 92 2.07 16.98 8.10
N SER A 93 2.42 18.01 8.88
CA SER A 93 3.74 18.18 9.49
C SER A 93 3.70 18.20 11.01
N GLU A 94 2.58 18.65 11.60
CA GLU A 94 2.40 18.79 13.04
C GLU A 94 1.15 18.04 13.51
N ILE A 95 1.30 17.21 14.53
CA ILE A 95 0.21 16.44 15.13
C ILE A 95 0.33 16.55 16.64
N VAL A 96 -0.73 17.00 17.30
CA VAL A 96 -0.85 16.94 18.76
C VAL A 96 -1.85 15.85 19.11
N PHE A 97 -1.39 14.83 19.83
CA PHE A 97 -2.24 13.74 20.32
C PHE A 97 -2.81 14.08 21.70
N PRO A 98 -4.09 13.72 21.98
CA PRO A 98 -4.69 13.93 23.28
C PRO A 98 -4.20 12.87 24.28
N ASN A 99 -4.33 13.18 25.57
CA ASN A 99 -3.98 12.25 26.63
C ASN A 99 -4.94 11.05 26.71
N THR A 100 -6.17 11.19 26.20
CA THR A 100 -7.16 10.10 26.14
C THR A 100 -6.87 9.04 25.07
N LEU A 101 -5.91 9.28 24.17
CA LEU A 101 -5.65 8.38 23.05
C LEU A 101 -5.11 7.03 23.53
N THR A 102 -5.79 5.95 23.15
CA THR A 102 -5.40 4.57 23.49
C THR A 102 -4.98 3.75 22.29
N ASN A 103 -5.47 4.09 21.08
CA ASN A 103 -5.31 3.24 19.89
C ASN A 103 -5.00 4.06 18.63
N ILE A 104 -3.94 3.67 17.91
CA ILE A 104 -3.64 4.16 16.56
C ILE A 104 -3.63 2.94 15.63
N ARG A 105 -4.58 2.85 14.71
CA ARG A 105 -4.75 1.66 13.85
C ARG A 105 -3.82 1.67 12.63
N SER A 106 -3.80 0.54 11.92
CA SER A 106 -2.92 0.35 10.76
C SER A 106 -3.15 1.42 9.70
N TRP A 107 -2.07 1.81 9.04
CA TRP A 107 -1.97 2.80 7.99
C TRP A 107 -2.40 4.22 8.37
N ALA A 108 -2.64 4.51 9.66
CA ALA A 108 -3.19 5.80 10.10
C ALA A 108 -2.40 7.02 9.58
N PHE A 109 -1.06 6.96 9.55
CA PHE A 109 -0.19 8.06 9.11
C PHE A 109 0.75 7.68 7.96
N VAL A 110 0.42 6.60 7.23
CA VAL A 110 1.29 6.14 6.14
C VAL A 110 1.27 7.15 4.99
N ARG A 111 2.43 7.43 4.39
CA ARG A 111 2.63 8.45 3.34
C ARG A 111 2.30 9.88 3.81
N CYS A 112 2.66 10.23 5.04
CA CYS A 112 2.70 11.61 5.52
C CYS A 112 4.17 12.07 5.58
N PRO A 113 4.78 12.48 4.46
CA PRO A 113 6.23 12.69 4.36
C PRO A 113 6.73 13.91 5.16
N GLU A 114 5.85 14.85 5.49
CA GLU A 114 6.22 16.09 6.18
C GLU A 114 6.24 15.98 7.72
N ILE A 115 5.76 14.89 8.31
CA ILE A 115 5.84 14.66 9.76
C ILE A 115 7.31 14.56 10.17
N LYS A 116 7.75 15.44 11.08
CA LYS A 116 9.16 15.49 11.53
C LYS A 116 9.45 14.71 12.79
N SER A 117 8.49 14.68 13.70
CA SER A 117 8.60 14.03 15.00
C SER A 117 7.26 13.53 15.48
N ILE A 118 7.26 12.41 16.20
CA ILE A 118 6.08 11.85 16.85
C ILE A 118 6.40 11.60 18.32
N SER A 119 5.44 11.93 19.20
CA SER A 119 5.48 11.56 20.61
C SER A 119 4.28 10.67 20.93
N ILE A 120 4.52 9.40 21.27
CA ILE A 120 3.47 8.44 21.62
C ILE A 120 3.00 8.71 23.06
N PRO A 121 1.72 9.09 23.29
CA PRO A 121 1.21 9.44 24.62
C PRO A 121 1.20 8.28 25.63
N ALA A 122 1.06 8.61 26.91
CA ALA A 122 1.09 7.64 28.03
C ALA A 122 0.07 6.49 27.90
N ASN A 123 -1.12 6.76 27.36
CA ASN A 123 -2.23 5.80 27.35
C ASN A 123 -2.29 4.95 26.08
N VAL A 124 -1.49 5.24 25.06
CA VAL A 124 -1.47 4.47 23.82
C VAL A 124 -0.92 3.08 24.09
N ASN A 125 -1.79 2.07 23.92
CA ASN A 125 -1.49 0.69 24.22
C ASN A 125 -1.61 -0.26 23.02
N LYS A 126 -2.13 0.22 21.88
CA LYS A 126 -2.08 -0.51 20.60
C LYS A 126 -1.68 0.41 19.47
N LEU A 127 -0.69 -0.05 18.70
CA LEU A 127 -0.29 0.50 17.42
C LEU A 127 -0.59 -0.54 16.34
N GLY A 128 -1.17 -0.10 15.23
CA GLY A 128 -1.31 -0.92 14.04
C GLY A 128 0.04 -1.24 13.40
N CYS A 129 0.00 -2.02 12.33
CA CYS A 129 1.18 -2.34 11.55
C CYS A 129 0.83 -2.29 10.05
N PRO A 130 1.50 -1.44 9.24
CA PRO A 130 2.38 -0.32 9.62
C PRO A 130 1.61 0.92 10.10
N VAL A 131 2.27 1.93 10.69
CA VAL A 131 1.66 3.24 11.03
C VAL A 131 2.40 4.43 10.39
N PHE A 132 3.73 4.46 10.46
CA PHE A 132 4.58 5.59 10.04
C PHE A 132 5.44 5.30 8.79
N VAL A 133 5.06 4.28 8.00
CA VAL A 133 5.75 3.96 6.74
C VAL A 133 5.63 5.13 5.76
N SER A 134 6.74 5.43 5.07
CA SER A 134 6.87 6.57 4.15
C SER A 134 6.63 7.95 4.80
N CYS A 135 6.85 8.08 6.12
CA CYS A 135 7.04 9.39 6.78
C CYS A 135 8.49 9.85 6.62
N GLU A 136 8.85 10.31 5.42
CA GLU A 136 10.25 10.50 5.00
C GLU A 136 11.04 11.49 5.88
N LYS A 137 10.40 12.52 6.45
CA LYS A 137 11.05 13.49 7.35
C LYS A 137 10.95 13.12 8.83
N LEU A 138 10.35 11.98 9.19
CA LEU A 138 10.21 11.57 10.59
C LEU A 138 11.59 11.15 11.11
N ILE A 139 12.31 12.08 11.74
CA ILE A 139 13.67 11.86 12.21
C ILE A 139 13.72 11.27 13.62
N ASN A 140 12.75 11.63 14.46
CA ASN A 140 12.71 11.22 15.87
C ASN A 140 11.32 10.70 16.25
N ILE A 141 11.29 9.65 17.06
CA ILE A 141 10.11 9.11 17.71
C ILE A 141 10.36 8.96 19.21
N THR A 142 9.46 9.55 20.00
CA THR A 142 9.51 9.50 21.46
C THR A 142 8.28 8.80 22.00
N VAL A 143 8.38 8.31 23.22
CA VAL A 143 7.29 7.65 23.95
C VAL A 143 7.28 8.23 25.36
N ASP A 144 6.10 8.65 25.82
CA ASP A 144 5.90 9.15 27.18
C ASP A 144 6.42 8.14 28.23
N ASN A 145 7.07 8.64 29.28
CA ASN A 145 7.70 7.80 30.29
C ASN A 145 6.71 6.92 31.09
N LYS A 146 5.44 7.35 31.20
CA LYS A 146 4.34 6.60 31.83
C LYS A 146 3.72 5.57 30.89
N ASN A 147 4.07 5.55 29.60
CA ASN A 147 3.55 4.56 28.67
C ASN A 147 3.94 3.14 29.10
N ARG A 148 2.93 2.27 29.20
CA ARG A 148 3.09 0.89 29.70
C ARG A 148 3.29 -0.16 28.59
N SER A 149 3.07 0.20 27.34
CA SER A 149 3.08 -0.72 26.19
C SER A 149 4.28 -0.54 25.28
N PHE A 150 4.84 0.67 25.20
CA PHE A 150 5.92 1.01 24.28
C PHE A 150 7.08 1.69 25.00
N SER A 151 8.22 1.73 24.32
CA SER A 151 9.41 2.47 24.71
C SER A 151 10.13 2.98 23.47
N HIS A 152 11.13 3.85 23.67
CA HIS A 152 12.02 4.31 22.61
C HIS A 152 13.48 4.15 23.03
N SER A 153 14.39 4.14 22.06
CA SER A 153 15.83 4.20 22.30
C SER A 153 16.27 5.58 22.79
N ILE A 154 17.44 5.66 23.43
CA ILE A 154 17.96 6.91 24.01
C ILE A 154 18.15 8.01 22.95
N ASP A 155 18.57 7.63 21.75
CA ASP A 155 18.72 8.51 20.58
C ASP A 155 17.39 8.85 19.88
N GLN A 156 16.26 8.34 20.39
CA GLN A 156 14.90 8.60 19.90
C GLN A 156 14.67 8.15 18.45
N HIS A 157 15.44 7.19 17.96
CA HIS A 157 15.23 6.67 16.60
C HIS A 157 14.43 5.36 16.57
N LEU A 158 14.47 4.55 17.62
CA LEU A 158 13.81 3.25 17.66
C LEU A 158 12.51 3.33 18.45
N LEU A 159 11.42 2.82 17.89
CA LEU A 159 10.19 2.50 18.60
C LEU A 159 10.15 1.00 18.90
N LEU A 160 10.00 0.68 20.18
CA LEU A 160 10.06 -0.68 20.71
C LEU A 160 8.81 -0.98 21.54
N ASP A 161 8.49 -2.25 21.73
CA ASP A 161 7.58 -2.63 22.82
C ASP A 161 8.18 -2.28 24.19
N LYS A 162 7.37 -2.27 25.26
CA LYS A 162 7.84 -1.86 26.59
C LYS A 162 8.99 -2.73 27.11
N LYS A 163 9.01 -4.02 26.73
CA LYS A 163 10.04 -4.97 27.15
C LYS A 163 11.29 -4.93 26.26
N GLN A 164 11.30 -4.08 25.22
CA GLN A 164 12.38 -3.96 24.24
C GLN A 164 12.75 -5.30 23.59
N LYS A 165 11.76 -6.16 23.35
CA LYS A 165 11.87 -7.45 22.66
C LYS A 165 11.55 -7.33 21.17
N VAL A 166 10.68 -6.41 20.80
CA VAL A 166 10.19 -6.22 19.43
C VAL A 166 10.51 -4.81 18.96
N LEU A 167 11.28 -4.71 17.89
CA LEU A 167 11.44 -3.46 17.14
C LEU A 167 10.23 -3.25 16.23
N LEU A 168 9.55 -2.12 16.41
CA LEU A 168 8.31 -1.80 15.71
C LEU A 168 8.53 -0.81 14.56
N TYR A 169 9.44 0.15 14.73
CA TYR A 169 9.73 1.18 13.74
C TYR A 169 11.09 1.84 14.01
N VAL A 170 11.73 2.32 12.95
CA VAL A 170 12.97 3.11 12.96
C VAL A 170 12.73 4.40 12.21
N ALA A 171 12.96 5.52 12.88
CA ALA A 171 12.86 6.85 12.32
C ALA A 171 14.02 7.15 11.36
N ASN A 172 13.77 7.99 10.35
CA ASN A 172 14.70 8.33 9.26
C ASN A 172 15.88 9.21 9.68
N GLY A 173 15.98 9.57 10.97
CA GLY A 173 17.11 10.28 11.55
C GLY A 173 18.32 9.39 11.79
N ALA A 174 18.13 8.07 11.91
CA ALA A 174 19.22 7.14 12.17
C ALA A 174 20.10 6.92 10.93
N LYS A 175 21.39 7.21 11.07
CA LYS A 175 22.42 6.87 10.07
C LYS A 175 22.98 5.46 10.28
N GLU A 176 23.12 5.05 11.53
CA GLU A 176 23.53 3.71 11.94
C GLU A 176 22.65 3.28 13.12
N VAL A 177 22.32 1.99 13.19
CA VAL A 177 21.49 1.44 14.27
C VAL A 177 22.18 0.26 14.93
N GLU A 178 22.46 0.37 16.21
CA GLU A 178 22.80 -0.76 17.08
C GLU A 178 21.56 -1.18 17.86
N LEU A 179 21.03 -2.38 17.58
CA LEU A 179 19.83 -2.84 18.27
C LEU A 179 20.15 -3.25 19.72
N PRO A 180 19.32 -2.87 20.71
CA PRO A 180 19.51 -3.27 22.09
C PRO A 180 19.58 -4.79 22.24
N LYS A 181 20.48 -5.30 23.10
CA LYS A 181 20.65 -6.75 23.34
C LYS A 181 19.38 -7.47 23.73
N SER A 182 18.38 -6.78 24.28
CA SER A 182 17.09 -7.35 24.66
C SER A 182 16.26 -7.77 23.44
N VAL A 183 16.45 -7.15 22.28
CA VAL A 183 15.64 -7.35 21.06
C VAL A 183 15.80 -8.78 20.55
N THR A 184 14.67 -9.45 20.34
CA THR A 184 14.58 -10.79 19.78
C THR A 184 13.93 -10.78 18.39
N THR A 185 13.13 -9.77 18.10
CA THR A 185 12.24 -9.73 16.93
C THR A 185 12.34 -8.37 16.24
N ILE A 186 12.62 -8.37 14.94
CA ILE A 186 12.49 -7.21 14.07
C ILE A 186 11.16 -7.33 13.32
N GLY A 187 10.21 -6.44 13.61
CA GLY A 187 8.85 -6.52 13.10
C GLY A 187 8.70 -6.16 11.61
N PRO A 188 7.51 -6.39 11.04
CA PRO A 188 7.19 -6.02 9.66
C PRO A 188 7.41 -4.52 9.44
N TRP A 189 8.02 -4.17 8.31
CA TRP A 189 8.35 -2.80 7.91
C TRP A 189 9.13 -1.95 8.93
N ALA A 190 9.79 -2.55 9.92
CA ALA A 190 10.43 -1.80 11.00
C ALA A 190 11.48 -0.79 10.51
N PHE A 191 12.26 -1.12 9.48
CA PHE A 191 13.21 -0.22 8.83
C PHE A 191 12.72 0.29 7.46
N LYS A 192 11.47 0.02 7.07
CA LYS A 192 11.01 0.32 5.71
C LYS A 192 11.19 1.80 5.39
N ASP A 193 11.75 2.06 4.21
CA ASP A 193 12.05 3.40 3.69
C ASP A 193 13.08 4.19 4.54
N ALA A 194 13.88 3.53 5.40
CA ALA A 194 14.99 4.14 6.14
C ALA A 194 16.14 4.57 5.21
N LYS A 195 15.93 5.63 4.43
CA LYS A 195 16.82 6.07 3.34
C LYS A 195 18.17 6.61 3.82
N SER A 196 18.22 7.18 5.03
CA SER A 196 19.44 7.72 5.64
C SER A 196 20.31 6.65 6.31
N LEU A 197 19.73 5.46 6.57
CA LEU A 197 20.37 4.39 7.30
C LEU A 197 21.39 3.69 6.40
N THR A 198 22.64 3.65 6.85
CA THR A 198 23.76 3.06 6.12
C THR A 198 24.23 1.74 6.71
N LYS A 199 24.01 1.52 8.01
CA LYS A 199 24.49 0.34 8.73
C LYS A 199 23.52 -0.08 9.84
N VAL A 200 23.37 -1.39 10.03
CA VAL A 200 22.61 -1.98 11.14
C VAL A 200 23.41 -3.08 11.81
N PHE A 201 23.42 -3.13 13.14
CA PHE A 201 24.00 -4.21 13.94
C PHE A 201 22.91 -4.99 14.70
N LEU A 202 22.83 -6.30 14.45
CA LEU A 202 21.91 -7.24 15.10
C LEU A 202 22.60 -7.93 16.30
N PRO A 203 22.05 -7.85 17.52
CA PRO A 203 22.62 -8.52 18.68
C PRO A 203 22.37 -10.03 18.65
N SER A 204 23.04 -10.74 19.57
CA SER A 204 23.00 -12.21 19.66
C SER A 204 21.63 -12.83 19.92
N ASN A 205 20.65 -12.06 20.42
CA ASN A 205 19.33 -12.56 20.79
C ASN A 205 18.28 -12.46 19.67
N VAL A 206 18.58 -11.79 18.55
CA VAL A 206 17.65 -11.70 17.41
C VAL A 206 17.45 -13.09 16.81
N ASN A 207 16.23 -13.59 16.82
CA ASN A 207 15.84 -14.90 16.30
C ASN A 207 14.75 -14.81 15.22
N TYR A 208 14.18 -13.62 14.99
CA TYR A 208 13.21 -13.37 13.95
C TYR A 208 13.42 -12.00 13.31
N VAL A 209 13.43 -11.98 11.98
CA VAL A 209 13.46 -10.78 11.14
C VAL A 209 12.34 -10.93 10.11
N SER A 210 11.38 -10.01 10.10
CA SER A 210 10.31 -10.02 9.10
C SER A 210 10.90 -9.89 7.69
N SER A 211 10.30 -10.57 6.71
CA SER A 211 10.81 -10.59 5.33
C SER A 211 10.88 -9.19 4.72
N ASP A 212 9.98 -8.30 5.12
CA ASP A 212 9.75 -6.93 4.65
C ASP A 212 10.38 -5.86 5.55
N ALA A 213 11.12 -6.27 6.59
CA ALA A 213 11.66 -5.36 7.61
C ALA A 213 12.55 -4.26 7.03
N PHE A 214 13.33 -4.58 5.98
CA PHE A 214 14.33 -3.70 5.36
C PHE A 214 13.95 -3.22 3.95
N ASP A 215 12.68 -3.31 3.56
CA ASP A 215 12.25 -2.89 2.22
C ASP A 215 12.59 -1.41 1.95
N ASN A 216 13.07 -1.12 0.74
CA ASN A 216 13.42 0.24 0.30
C ASN A 216 14.46 0.98 1.19
N CYS A 217 15.29 0.27 1.95
CA CYS A 217 16.41 0.85 2.68
C CYS A 217 17.56 1.20 1.73
N HIS A 218 17.34 2.14 0.80
CA HIS A 218 18.26 2.48 -0.29
C HIS A 218 19.60 3.08 0.17
N GLY A 219 19.71 3.52 1.42
CA GLY A 219 20.98 3.93 2.01
C GLY A 219 21.80 2.78 2.60
N LEU A 220 21.18 1.63 2.85
CA LEU A 220 21.75 0.56 3.66
C LEU A 220 22.82 -0.19 2.87
N LEU A 221 24.05 -0.18 3.40
CA LEU A 221 25.22 -0.81 2.78
C LEU A 221 25.66 -2.07 3.52
N ASN A 222 25.39 -2.16 4.81
CA ASN A 222 25.94 -3.21 5.66
C ASN A 222 24.97 -3.61 6.78
N ILE A 223 24.71 -4.91 6.90
CA ILE A 223 24.04 -5.50 8.06
C ILE A 223 25.05 -6.39 8.78
N GLU A 224 25.47 -5.98 9.97
CA GLU A 224 26.34 -6.74 10.85
C GLU A 224 25.52 -7.55 11.86
N VAL A 225 26.07 -8.68 12.29
CA VAL A 225 25.44 -9.56 13.26
C VAL A 225 26.47 -9.99 14.30
N ASP A 226 26.10 -9.94 15.58
CA ASP A 226 26.90 -10.48 16.68
C ASP A 226 27.30 -11.94 16.35
N PRO A 227 28.60 -12.29 16.38
CA PRO A 227 29.06 -13.65 16.08
C PRO A 227 28.40 -14.74 16.93
N LYS A 228 27.95 -14.39 18.14
CA LYS A 228 27.25 -15.30 19.07
C LYS A 228 25.77 -15.51 18.72
N ASN A 229 25.21 -14.79 17.74
CA ASN A 229 23.85 -15.00 17.29
C ASN A 229 23.70 -16.43 16.74
N LYS A 230 22.70 -17.18 17.21
CA LYS A 230 22.51 -18.59 16.83
C LYS A 230 21.74 -18.78 15.52
N HIS A 231 21.04 -17.74 15.05
CA HIS A 231 20.08 -17.82 13.94
C HIS A 231 20.57 -17.09 12.69
N PHE A 232 21.31 -15.99 12.86
CA PHE A 232 21.77 -15.14 11.77
C PHE A 232 23.29 -14.94 11.80
N ALA A 233 23.84 -14.56 10.66
CA ALA A 233 25.20 -14.08 10.48
C ALA A 233 25.23 -12.95 9.45
N SER A 234 26.36 -12.26 9.39
CA SER A 234 26.69 -11.35 8.30
C SER A 234 27.80 -11.98 7.46
N LEU A 235 27.61 -12.08 6.15
CA LEU A 235 28.65 -12.46 5.19
C LEU A 235 28.83 -11.30 4.24
N GLU A 236 29.99 -10.63 4.30
CA GLU A 236 30.28 -9.45 3.47
C GLU A 236 29.20 -8.34 3.58
N GLY A 237 28.60 -8.19 4.76
CA GLY A 237 27.51 -7.24 5.02
C GLY A 237 26.12 -7.70 4.59
N LEU A 238 26.00 -8.88 3.98
CA LEU A 238 24.73 -9.51 3.64
C LEU A 238 24.14 -10.23 4.86
N LEU A 239 22.84 -10.07 5.10
CA LEU A 239 22.17 -10.79 6.17
C LEU A 239 21.83 -12.21 5.71
N VAL A 240 22.37 -13.19 6.44
CA VAL A 240 22.14 -14.60 6.16
C VAL A 240 21.57 -15.32 7.39
N LYS A 241 20.73 -16.31 7.13
CA LYS A 241 20.28 -17.26 8.14
C LYS A 241 21.27 -18.42 8.23
N LYS A 242 21.61 -18.81 9.46
CA LYS A 242 22.42 -19.99 9.77
C LYS A 242 21.59 -21.25 9.57
N GLU A 243 22.04 -22.13 8.68
CA GLU A 243 21.60 -23.50 8.60
C GLU A 243 22.67 -24.41 9.25
N LYS A 244 22.44 -25.73 9.30
CA LYS A 244 23.35 -26.67 10.00
C LYS A 244 24.81 -26.55 9.58
N THR A 245 25.09 -26.41 8.28
CA THR A 245 26.46 -26.38 7.72
C THR A 245 26.65 -25.32 6.62
N LYS A 246 25.62 -24.52 6.33
CA LYS A 246 25.53 -23.61 5.17
C LYS A 246 24.73 -22.37 5.55
N PHE A 247 24.65 -21.39 4.65
CA PHE A 247 23.86 -20.18 4.87
C PHE A 247 22.78 -20.00 3.81
N SER A 248 21.65 -19.44 4.24
CA SER A 248 20.57 -19.00 3.36
C SER A 248 20.55 -17.47 3.35
N LEU A 249 20.74 -16.84 2.19
CA LEU A 249 20.64 -15.39 2.05
C LEU A 249 19.22 -14.94 2.36
N THR A 250 19.08 -14.00 3.28
CA THR A 250 17.77 -13.46 3.68
C THR A 250 17.57 -12.02 3.23
N ARG A 251 18.64 -11.22 3.20
CA ARG A 251 18.56 -9.83 2.76
C ARG A 251 19.90 -9.31 2.26
N VAL A 252 19.86 -8.72 1.08
CA VAL A 252 20.90 -7.85 0.54
C VAL A 252 20.57 -6.40 0.91
N PRO A 253 21.53 -5.64 1.47
CA PRO A 253 21.40 -4.20 1.65
C PRO A 253 21.11 -3.50 0.31
N ALA A 254 19.97 -2.80 0.22
CA ALA A 254 19.50 -2.22 -1.05
C ALA A 254 20.38 -1.05 -1.56
N GLY A 255 21.28 -0.52 -0.73
CA GLY A 255 22.24 0.52 -1.09
C GLY A 255 23.51 0.00 -1.79
N ILE A 256 23.73 -1.32 -1.86
CA ILE A 256 24.88 -1.90 -2.59
C ILE A 256 24.81 -1.51 -4.06
N LYS A 257 25.96 -1.10 -4.63
CA LYS A 257 26.06 -0.55 -5.98
C LYS A 257 26.87 -1.44 -6.91
N ASP A 258 26.62 -1.27 -8.20
CA ASP A 258 27.37 -1.90 -9.29
C ASP A 258 27.30 -3.42 -9.26
N ASN A 259 28.28 -4.08 -8.63
CA ASN A 259 28.43 -5.52 -8.66
C ASN A 259 28.11 -6.13 -7.29
N LEU A 260 27.18 -7.09 -7.27
CA LEU A 260 26.92 -7.93 -6.11
C LEU A 260 27.52 -9.32 -6.33
N PHE A 261 28.38 -9.75 -5.43
CA PHE A 261 28.91 -11.11 -5.38
C PHE A 261 28.21 -11.87 -4.26
N ILE A 262 27.63 -13.02 -4.58
CA ILE A 262 27.03 -13.92 -3.59
C ILE A 262 28.12 -14.88 -3.10
N PRO A 263 28.52 -14.84 -1.81
CA PRO A 263 29.57 -15.69 -1.26
C PRO A 263 29.32 -17.20 -1.45
N ARG A 264 30.38 -18.00 -1.49
CA ARG A 264 30.31 -19.47 -1.71
C ARG A 264 29.67 -20.21 -0.53
N GLU A 265 29.67 -19.61 0.64
CA GLU A 265 29.06 -20.14 1.85
C GLU A 265 27.52 -20.10 1.79
N ILE A 266 26.96 -19.30 0.87
CA ILE A 266 25.52 -19.18 0.64
C ILE A 266 25.07 -20.24 -0.36
N THR A 267 24.06 -21.03 0.02
CA THR A 267 23.53 -22.10 -0.84
C THR A 267 22.07 -21.93 -1.21
N ASN A 268 21.36 -21.05 -0.53
CA ASN A 268 19.98 -20.70 -0.86
C ASN A 268 19.84 -19.19 -0.92
N ILE A 269 19.21 -18.68 -1.97
CA ILE A 269 18.71 -17.31 -2.03
C ILE A 269 17.23 -17.40 -1.66
N LEU A 270 16.82 -16.86 -0.52
CA LEU A 270 15.43 -16.94 -0.06
C LEU A 270 14.54 -15.92 -0.77
N ASN A 271 13.25 -15.96 -0.45
CA ASN A 271 12.26 -15.05 -1.02
C ASN A 271 12.63 -13.58 -0.75
N ASP A 272 12.42 -12.72 -1.75
CA ASP A 272 12.61 -11.26 -1.65
C ASP A 272 14.03 -10.82 -1.23
N SER A 273 15.02 -11.72 -1.21
CA SER A 273 16.35 -11.46 -0.63
C SER A 273 17.07 -10.28 -1.26
N ILE A 274 16.94 -10.12 -2.58
CA ILE A 274 17.63 -9.11 -3.38
C ILE A 274 16.61 -8.11 -3.94
N SER A 275 15.31 -8.29 -3.67
CA SER A 275 14.26 -7.46 -4.24
C SER A 275 14.45 -5.99 -3.90
N THR A 276 13.96 -5.10 -4.78
CA THR A 276 14.09 -3.63 -4.66
C THR A 276 15.52 -3.08 -4.68
N SER A 277 16.53 -3.90 -5.01
CA SER A 277 17.92 -3.44 -5.13
C SER A 277 18.13 -2.68 -6.45
N ILE A 278 17.87 -1.38 -6.41
CA ILE A 278 17.88 -0.53 -7.63
C ILE A 278 19.27 -0.01 -8.02
N TYR A 279 20.32 -0.18 -7.21
CA TYR A 279 21.66 0.33 -7.56
C TYR A 279 22.63 -0.75 -8.07
N ILE A 280 22.19 -2.02 -8.05
CA ILE A 280 22.98 -3.14 -8.56
C ILE A 280 22.78 -3.25 -10.07
N ASN A 281 23.89 -3.34 -10.79
CA ASN A 281 23.94 -3.50 -12.24
C ASN A 281 24.17 -4.97 -12.62
N GLN A 282 25.03 -5.68 -11.88
CA GLN A 282 25.37 -7.08 -12.13
C GLN A 282 25.38 -7.91 -10.85
N ILE A 283 24.89 -9.14 -10.94
CA ILE A 283 24.94 -10.13 -9.85
C ILE A 283 25.78 -11.32 -10.29
N PHE A 284 26.66 -11.80 -9.41
CA PHE A 284 27.45 -13.01 -9.57
C PHE A 284 27.02 -14.02 -8.50
N ILE A 285 26.48 -15.15 -8.95
CA ILE A 285 25.92 -16.23 -8.12
C ILE A 285 26.88 -17.41 -8.19
N SER A 286 27.38 -17.83 -7.02
CA SER A 286 28.34 -18.93 -6.92
C SER A 286 27.74 -20.28 -7.30
N LYS A 287 28.60 -21.24 -7.62
CA LYS A 287 28.22 -22.63 -7.94
C LYS A 287 27.62 -23.42 -6.77
N GLU A 288 27.57 -22.84 -5.57
CA GLU A 288 27.06 -23.48 -4.36
C GLU A 288 25.56 -23.20 -4.15
N VAL A 289 24.98 -22.24 -4.88
CA VAL A 289 23.56 -21.88 -4.80
C VAL A 289 22.71 -22.92 -5.52
N THR A 290 21.87 -23.62 -4.76
CA THR A 290 20.97 -24.67 -5.25
C THR A 290 19.51 -24.26 -5.31
N ILE A 291 19.12 -23.20 -4.58
CA ILE A 291 17.73 -22.73 -4.51
C ILE A 291 17.71 -21.21 -4.69
N VAL A 292 16.78 -20.73 -5.52
CA VAL A 292 16.43 -19.31 -5.67
C VAL A 292 14.93 -19.14 -5.41
N GLY A 293 14.57 -18.44 -4.35
CA GLY A 293 13.19 -18.30 -3.87
C GLY A 293 12.32 -17.35 -4.68
N ASP A 294 11.06 -17.22 -4.27
CA ASP A 294 10.07 -16.35 -4.90
C ASP A 294 10.50 -14.88 -4.85
N TYR A 295 10.24 -14.12 -5.91
CA TYR A 295 10.54 -12.68 -5.98
C TYR A 295 12.02 -12.32 -5.69
N ALA A 296 12.95 -13.28 -5.75
CA ALA A 296 14.33 -13.08 -5.30
C ALA A 296 15.00 -11.82 -5.88
N PHE A 297 14.76 -11.50 -7.15
CA PHE A 297 15.27 -10.30 -7.84
C PHE A 297 14.16 -9.33 -8.25
N ALA A 298 12.97 -9.41 -7.68
CA ALA A 298 11.84 -8.57 -8.08
C ALA A 298 12.12 -7.07 -7.85
N ASP A 299 11.54 -6.21 -8.70
CA ASP A 299 11.67 -4.74 -8.66
C ASP A 299 13.15 -4.25 -8.76
N CYS A 300 14.07 -5.09 -9.25
CA CYS A 300 15.46 -4.71 -9.49
C CYS A 300 15.62 -4.08 -10.88
N ILE A 301 15.22 -2.81 -10.98
CA ILE A 301 15.02 -2.12 -12.26
C ILE A 301 16.31 -1.81 -13.05
N ASN A 302 17.49 -1.87 -12.43
CA ASN A 302 18.77 -1.51 -13.06
C ASN A 302 19.69 -2.71 -13.30
N ILE A 303 19.30 -3.93 -12.88
CA ILE A 303 20.12 -5.11 -13.15
C ILE A 303 20.08 -5.40 -14.64
N THR A 304 21.26 -5.48 -15.25
CA THR A 304 21.45 -5.79 -16.67
C THR A 304 22.03 -7.18 -16.89
N LYS A 305 22.72 -7.76 -15.90
CA LYS A 305 23.32 -9.08 -16.00
C LYS A 305 23.24 -9.86 -14.69
N ILE A 306 22.84 -11.13 -14.76
CA ILE A 306 23.01 -12.10 -13.67
C ILE A 306 23.88 -13.23 -14.21
N THR A 307 24.98 -13.52 -13.52
CA THR A 307 25.91 -14.59 -13.88
C THR A 307 25.81 -15.70 -12.85
N PHE A 308 25.45 -16.90 -13.28
CA PHE A 308 25.60 -18.11 -12.48
C PHE A 308 26.93 -18.76 -12.85
N GLU A 309 27.81 -18.98 -11.86
CA GLU A 309 29.08 -19.72 -12.08
C GLU A 309 28.79 -21.12 -12.67
N ASN A 310 27.73 -21.78 -12.19
CA ASN A 310 27.22 -23.02 -12.75
C ASN A 310 25.69 -23.08 -12.56
N LEU A 311 24.93 -22.76 -13.61
CA LEU A 311 23.47 -22.78 -13.54
C LEU A 311 22.90 -24.20 -13.36
N GLY A 312 23.65 -25.24 -13.76
CA GLY A 312 23.21 -26.63 -13.72
C GLY A 312 23.07 -27.23 -12.31
N VAL A 313 23.58 -26.56 -11.27
CA VAL A 313 23.42 -26.98 -9.87
C VAL A 313 22.14 -26.48 -9.22
N VAL A 314 21.47 -25.49 -9.83
CA VAL A 314 20.25 -24.91 -9.27
C VAL A 314 19.10 -25.90 -9.46
N GLN A 315 18.57 -26.37 -8.34
CA GLN A 315 17.52 -27.39 -8.27
C GLN A 315 16.13 -26.76 -8.34
N GLU A 316 15.98 -25.55 -7.82
CA GLU A 316 14.69 -24.88 -7.69
C GLU A 316 14.80 -23.39 -7.98
N PHE A 317 13.86 -22.91 -8.79
CA PHE A 317 13.55 -21.50 -8.97
C PHE A 317 12.11 -21.23 -8.51
N GLY A 318 11.95 -20.23 -7.66
CA GLY A 318 10.66 -19.74 -7.22
C GLY A 318 9.91 -18.99 -8.32
N LYS A 319 8.77 -18.44 -7.97
CA LYS A 319 7.89 -17.68 -8.86
C LYS A 319 8.29 -16.22 -8.91
N TYR A 320 8.07 -15.58 -10.06
CA TYR A 320 8.20 -14.12 -10.24
C TYR A 320 9.59 -13.57 -9.91
N ILE A 321 10.63 -14.38 -10.07
CA ILE A 321 11.99 -14.01 -9.63
C ILE A 321 12.51 -12.76 -10.34
N PHE A 322 12.00 -12.44 -11.54
CA PHE A 322 12.35 -11.25 -12.32
C PHE A 322 11.19 -10.25 -12.47
N LEU A 323 10.20 -10.27 -11.58
CA LEU A 323 9.06 -9.34 -11.66
C LEU A 323 9.54 -7.89 -11.70
N ASN A 324 9.08 -7.13 -12.70
CA ASN A 324 9.46 -5.72 -12.91
C ASN A 324 10.97 -5.46 -13.09
N CYS A 325 11.76 -6.46 -13.45
CA CYS A 325 13.15 -6.27 -13.85
C CYS A 325 13.26 -5.60 -15.22
N HIS A 326 14.45 -5.06 -15.51
CA HIS A 326 14.75 -4.46 -16.80
C HIS A 326 14.57 -5.46 -17.95
N PRO A 327 13.91 -5.10 -19.07
CA PRO A 327 13.62 -6.04 -20.17
C PRO A 327 14.88 -6.54 -20.90
N HIS A 328 16.00 -5.82 -20.78
CA HIS A 328 17.29 -6.22 -21.36
C HIS A 328 18.20 -7.00 -20.40
N LEU A 329 17.70 -7.40 -19.23
CA LEU A 329 18.41 -8.31 -18.33
C LEU A 329 18.84 -9.58 -19.06
N ARG A 330 20.12 -9.91 -18.99
CA ARG A 330 20.71 -11.15 -19.51
C ARG A 330 21.15 -12.05 -18.38
N ILE A 331 20.82 -13.32 -18.49
CA ILE A 331 21.28 -14.35 -17.56
C ILE A 331 22.39 -15.15 -18.25
N LEU A 332 23.55 -15.27 -17.63
CA LEU A 332 24.70 -16.04 -18.11
C LEU A 332 24.88 -17.30 -17.27
N ASP A 333 24.88 -18.46 -17.92
CA ASP A 333 25.45 -19.70 -17.38
C ASP A 333 26.93 -19.76 -17.77
N GLN A 334 27.81 -19.41 -16.84
CA GLN A 334 29.24 -19.28 -17.11
C GLN A 334 29.89 -20.62 -17.46
N MET A 335 29.41 -21.73 -16.87
CA MET A 335 29.96 -23.07 -17.13
C MET A 335 29.72 -23.53 -18.57
N LYS A 336 28.64 -23.05 -19.20
CA LYS A 336 28.28 -23.38 -20.60
C LYS A 336 28.54 -22.24 -21.59
N ASP A 337 29.05 -21.11 -21.11
CA ASP A 337 29.15 -19.85 -21.85
C ASP A 337 27.85 -19.49 -22.61
N GLN A 338 26.70 -19.70 -21.95
CA GLN A 338 25.38 -19.56 -22.56
C GLN A 338 24.59 -18.40 -21.95
N TYR A 339 24.07 -17.53 -22.81
CA TYR A 339 23.18 -16.43 -22.41
C TYR A 339 21.70 -16.77 -22.61
N TYR A 340 20.86 -16.22 -21.74
CA TYR A 340 19.40 -16.26 -21.81
C TYR A 340 18.83 -14.84 -21.67
N THR A 341 17.78 -14.53 -22.44
CA THR A 341 16.80 -13.52 -22.05
C THR A 341 15.99 -13.99 -20.85
N ILE A 342 15.30 -13.07 -20.16
CA ILE A 342 14.31 -13.42 -19.12
C ILE A 342 13.32 -14.48 -19.65
N SER A 343 12.67 -14.24 -20.80
CA SER A 343 11.63 -15.13 -21.31
C SER A 343 12.14 -16.52 -21.75
N GLU A 344 13.39 -16.62 -22.23
CA GLU A 344 14.02 -17.92 -22.50
C GLU A 344 14.32 -18.67 -21.20
N PHE A 345 14.86 -17.96 -20.21
CA PHE A 345 15.18 -18.52 -18.90
C PHE A 345 13.91 -19.03 -18.20
N GLU A 346 12.89 -18.18 -18.09
CA GLU A 346 11.64 -18.53 -17.42
C GLU A 346 10.94 -19.72 -18.08
N ARG A 347 10.91 -19.78 -19.43
CA ARG A 347 10.35 -20.94 -20.15
C ARG A 347 11.15 -22.21 -19.91
N LYS A 348 12.49 -22.12 -19.94
CA LYS A 348 13.37 -23.27 -19.76
C LYS A 348 13.21 -23.92 -18.38
N PHE A 349 13.05 -23.10 -17.35
CA PHE A 349 12.94 -23.55 -15.96
C PHE A 349 11.49 -23.59 -15.43
N MET A 350 10.50 -23.42 -16.32
CA MET A 350 9.07 -23.43 -15.98
C MET A 350 8.69 -22.43 -14.87
N ILE A 351 9.36 -21.28 -14.85
CA ILE A 351 9.15 -20.24 -13.85
C ILE A 351 7.88 -19.47 -14.17
N GLN A 352 7.05 -19.24 -13.16
CA GLN A 352 5.87 -18.41 -13.32
C GLN A 352 6.27 -16.93 -13.43
N SER A 353 6.08 -16.34 -14.61
CA SER A 353 6.46 -14.96 -14.92
C SER A 353 5.39 -13.92 -14.57
N GLU A 354 4.12 -14.32 -14.55
CA GLU A 354 2.97 -13.44 -14.30
C GLU A 354 2.11 -13.95 -13.15
N LYS A 355 1.77 -13.06 -12.21
CA LYS A 355 0.83 -13.39 -11.12
C LYS A 355 -0.44 -13.98 -11.75
N PRO A 356 -0.98 -15.09 -11.24
CA PRO A 356 -2.22 -15.61 -11.80
C PRO A 356 -3.22 -14.46 -11.70
N GLN A 357 -3.81 -14.09 -12.84
CA GLN A 357 -4.98 -13.24 -12.78
C GLN A 357 -5.96 -13.96 -11.86
N LYS A 358 -6.19 -13.44 -10.66
CA LYS A 358 -7.32 -13.88 -9.84
C LYS A 358 -8.57 -13.49 -10.64
N VAL A 359 -9.00 -14.39 -11.51
CA VAL A 359 -10.31 -14.32 -12.12
C VAL A 359 -11.28 -14.60 -10.97
N TYR A 360 -11.73 -13.55 -10.30
CA TYR A 360 -12.93 -13.63 -9.49
C TYR A 360 -14.10 -13.89 -10.44
N GLN A 361 -14.44 -15.16 -10.66
CA GLN A 361 -15.77 -15.55 -11.15
C GLN A 361 -16.75 -15.38 -9.97
N GLY A 362 -17.11 -14.14 -9.67
CA GLY A 362 -18.25 -13.84 -8.82
C GLY A 362 -19.47 -13.64 -9.70
N GLN A 363 -20.46 -14.53 -9.63
CA GLN A 363 -21.80 -14.19 -10.12
C GLN A 363 -22.37 -13.09 -9.22
N ILE A 364 -22.63 -11.90 -9.79
CA ILE A 364 -23.44 -10.89 -9.11
C ILE A 364 -24.88 -11.37 -9.21
N LYS A 365 -25.43 -11.91 -8.13
CA LYS A 365 -26.83 -12.33 -8.05
C LYS A 365 -27.68 -11.15 -7.58
N LEU A 366 -28.27 -10.42 -8.54
CA LEU A 366 -29.20 -9.32 -8.27
C LEU A 366 -30.59 -9.90 -7.94
N ASP A 367 -31.24 -9.40 -6.90
CA ASP A 367 -32.59 -9.83 -6.48
C ASP A 367 -33.65 -9.04 -7.27
N TRP A 368 -33.81 -9.41 -8.56
CA TRP A 368 -34.63 -8.66 -9.52
C TRP A 368 -36.12 -8.56 -9.16
N GLN A 369 -36.65 -9.49 -8.35
CA GLN A 369 -38.03 -9.44 -7.86
C GLN A 369 -38.32 -8.20 -6.99
N LYS A 370 -37.29 -7.60 -6.37
CA LYS A 370 -37.43 -6.34 -5.63
C LYS A 370 -37.33 -5.09 -6.51
N ILE A 371 -36.93 -5.23 -7.78
CA ILE A 371 -36.60 -4.10 -8.67
C ILE A 371 -37.66 -3.96 -9.76
N PHE A 372 -38.13 -5.03 -10.39
CA PHE A 372 -39.15 -5.01 -11.43
C PHE A 372 -40.27 -6.04 -11.17
N ALA A 373 -41.51 -5.70 -11.53
CA ALA A 373 -42.70 -6.52 -11.22
C ALA A 373 -42.95 -7.70 -12.18
N LYS A 374 -42.03 -7.98 -13.10
CA LYS A 374 -42.07 -9.14 -14.01
C LYS A 374 -40.66 -9.71 -14.21
N ASP A 375 -40.59 -11.01 -14.46
CA ASP A 375 -39.35 -11.75 -14.72
C ASP A 375 -38.64 -11.22 -15.96
N ILE A 376 -37.64 -10.34 -15.78
CA ILE A 376 -36.73 -9.92 -16.84
C ILE A 376 -35.40 -10.63 -16.60
N ILE A 377 -35.00 -11.48 -17.55
CA ILE A 377 -33.69 -12.13 -17.56
C ILE A 377 -32.72 -11.22 -18.32
N PHE A 378 -31.58 -10.92 -17.70
CA PHE A 378 -30.48 -10.19 -18.32
C PHE A 378 -29.24 -11.07 -18.41
N ASP A 379 -28.55 -11.03 -19.56
CA ASP A 379 -27.22 -11.58 -19.73
C ASP A 379 -26.16 -10.54 -19.36
N VAL A 380 -25.21 -10.96 -18.52
CA VAL A 380 -24.05 -10.16 -18.13
C VAL A 380 -22.90 -10.57 -19.03
N VAL A 381 -22.60 -9.74 -20.04
CA VAL A 381 -21.48 -10.00 -20.95
C VAL A 381 -20.23 -9.28 -20.43
N VAL A 382 -19.24 -10.06 -19.98
CA VAL A 382 -17.92 -9.57 -19.59
C VAL A 382 -17.02 -9.60 -20.84
N LYS A 383 -16.72 -8.44 -21.42
CA LYS A 383 -15.75 -8.38 -22.53
C LYS A 383 -14.33 -8.53 -21.98
N ASN A 384 -13.73 -9.69 -22.22
CA ASN A 384 -12.35 -9.99 -21.90
C ASN A 384 -11.46 -9.39 -23.01
N ASP A 385 -11.00 -8.17 -22.81
CA ASP A 385 -9.88 -7.64 -23.57
C ASP A 385 -8.69 -7.50 -22.62
N ARG A 386 -7.45 -7.52 -23.11
CA ARG A 386 -6.18 -7.61 -22.33
C ARG A 386 -5.89 -6.39 -21.41
N SER A 387 -6.93 -5.67 -21.00
CA SER A 387 -6.95 -4.47 -20.18
C SER A 387 -7.23 -4.83 -18.71
N PRO A 388 -6.62 -4.14 -17.74
CA PRO A 388 -6.93 -4.30 -16.32
C PRO A 388 -8.32 -3.74 -15.94
N PHE A 389 -9.01 -3.11 -16.89
CA PHE A 389 -10.37 -2.60 -16.73
C PHE A 389 -11.36 -3.53 -17.43
N LYS A 390 -12.37 -4.01 -16.70
CA LYS A 390 -13.44 -4.86 -17.24
C LYS A 390 -14.67 -4.02 -17.56
N ALA A 391 -15.17 -4.08 -18.79
CA ALA A 391 -16.50 -3.55 -19.10
C ALA A 391 -17.53 -4.68 -18.94
N ILE A 392 -18.64 -4.39 -18.25
CA ILE A 392 -19.71 -5.36 -17.97
C ILE A 392 -21.00 -4.83 -18.59
N SER A 393 -21.31 -5.22 -19.83
CA SER A 393 -22.57 -4.80 -20.45
C SER A 393 -23.72 -5.70 -19.99
N ILE A 394 -24.83 -5.09 -19.60
CA ILE A 394 -26.08 -5.76 -19.26
C ILE A 394 -26.94 -5.78 -20.54
N GLN A 395 -27.33 -6.97 -21.02
CA GLN A 395 -28.21 -7.13 -22.19
C GLN A 395 -29.48 -7.89 -21.79
N ARG A 396 -30.62 -7.58 -22.40
CA ARG A 396 -31.89 -8.29 -22.16
C ARG A 396 -31.88 -9.62 -22.92
N ASP A 397 -32.35 -10.70 -22.31
CA ASP A 397 -32.50 -12.01 -22.96
C ASP A 397 -33.53 -11.92 -24.11
N ASN A 398 -33.14 -12.39 -25.30
CA ASN A 398 -33.81 -12.19 -26.60
C ASN A 398 -35.08 -13.06 -26.81
N LYS A 399 -35.83 -13.37 -25.75
CA LYS A 399 -37.09 -14.15 -25.87
C LYS A 399 -38.35 -13.31 -26.09
N SER A 400 -38.26 -11.98 -26.05
CA SER A 400 -39.36 -11.07 -26.40
C SER A 400 -39.02 -10.25 -27.64
N GLN A 401 -39.88 -10.27 -28.67
CA GLN A 401 -39.74 -9.58 -29.96
C GLN A 401 -39.74 -8.03 -29.89
N ASP A 402 -39.73 -7.43 -28.70
CA ASP A 402 -39.66 -5.98 -28.53
C ASP A 402 -38.20 -5.53 -28.41
N THR A 403 -37.68 -4.89 -29.46
CA THR A 403 -36.40 -4.19 -29.43
C THR A 403 -36.52 -2.95 -28.55
N ILE A 404 -36.17 -3.08 -27.28
CA ILE A 404 -35.89 -1.96 -26.39
C ILE A 404 -34.37 -1.80 -26.30
N ASN A 405 -33.87 -0.59 -26.56
CA ASN A 405 -32.47 -0.23 -26.38
C ASN A 405 -32.10 -0.42 -24.90
N VAL A 406 -31.20 -1.37 -24.60
CA VAL A 406 -30.76 -1.63 -23.22
C VAL A 406 -29.54 -0.76 -22.94
N PRO A 407 -29.53 -0.02 -21.82
CA PRO A 407 -28.40 0.82 -21.48
C PRO A 407 -27.16 -0.01 -21.07
N LYS A 408 -25.99 0.34 -21.62
CA LYS A 408 -24.69 -0.21 -21.23
C LYS A 408 -24.22 0.45 -19.92
N ILE A 409 -23.69 -0.34 -19.00
CA ILE A 409 -23.01 0.15 -17.78
C ILE A 409 -21.55 -0.33 -17.84
N ILE A 410 -20.58 0.47 -17.43
CA ILE A 410 -19.17 0.06 -17.37
C ILE A 410 -18.74 -0.04 -15.91
N ILE A 411 -18.05 -1.10 -15.49
CA ILE A 411 -17.67 -1.33 -14.07
C ILE A 411 -16.15 -1.41 -13.90
N PHE A 412 -15.54 -0.33 -13.40
CA PHE A 412 -14.14 -0.28 -13.03
C PHE A 412 -13.92 -0.77 -11.59
N GLY A 413 -13.43 -2.00 -11.42
CA GLY A 413 -13.02 -2.53 -10.12
C GLY A 413 -11.53 -2.86 -10.09
N LEU A 414 -10.85 -2.52 -8.99
CA LEU A 414 -9.53 -3.09 -8.70
C LEU A 414 -9.70 -4.56 -8.29
N THR A 415 -9.14 -5.47 -9.08
CA THR A 415 -8.57 -6.69 -8.48
C THR A 415 -7.28 -6.29 -7.77
N GLU A 416 -7.11 -6.72 -6.52
CA GLU A 416 -5.98 -6.36 -5.67
C GLU A 416 -4.62 -6.48 -6.41
N TYR A 417 -3.78 -5.45 -6.27
CA TYR A 417 -2.39 -5.35 -6.75
C TYR A 417 -2.15 -5.16 -8.26
N GLU A 418 -2.34 -3.95 -8.76
CA GLU A 418 -1.57 -3.44 -9.91
C GLU A 418 -1.01 -2.05 -9.61
N LYS A 419 0.32 -1.95 -9.44
CA LYS A 419 1.05 -0.67 -9.49
C LYS A 419 1.00 -0.20 -10.94
N ILE A 420 0.09 0.70 -11.28
CA ILE A 420 0.00 1.28 -12.63
C ILE A 420 1.08 2.37 -12.77
N SER A 421 2.01 2.19 -13.72
CA SER A 421 2.97 3.22 -14.09
C SER A 421 2.31 4.34 -14.89
N VAL A 422 2.68 5.59 -14.58
CA VAL A 422 2.11 6.84 -15.12
C VAL A 422 2.23 6.92 -16.65
N LEU A 423 3.24 6.29 -17.26
CA LEU A 423 3.49 6.29 -18.71
C LEU A 423 2.45 5.50 -19.54
N SER A 424 1.69 4.59 -18.91
CA SER A 424 0.66 3.81 -19.59
C SER A 424 -0.70 4.51 -19.68
N PHE A 425 -0.87 5.65 -19.02
CA PHE A 425 -2.17 6.27 -18.77
C PHE A 425 -2.77 6.99 -19.99
N ALA A 426 -1.95 7.73 -20.75
CA ALA A 426 -2.42 8.50 -21.91
C ALA A 426 -3.05 7.62 -23.01
N LYS A 427 -2.40 6.49 -23.36
CA LYS A 427 -2.96 5.49 -24.30
C LYS A 427 -4.23 4.80 -23.79
N ARG A 428 -4.45 4.79 -22.46
CA ARG A 428 -5.62 4.16 -21.83
C ARG A 428 -6.82 5.11 -21.76
N GLN A 429 -6.59 6.42 -21.63
CA GLN A 429 -7.64 7.44 -21.70
C GLN A 429 -8.36 7.43 -23.05
N GLU A 430 -7.64 7.28 -24.17
CA GLU A 430 -8.27 7.18 -25.50
C GLU A 430 -9.17 5.95 -25.63
N LYS A 431 -8.77 4.81 -25.09
CA LYS A 431 -9.59 3.58 -25.12
C LYS A 431 -10.82 3.68 -24.23
N ILE A 432 -10.69 4.28 -23.04
CA ILE A 432 -11.84 4.50 -22.15
C ILE A 432 -12.80 5.55 -22.74
N LYS A 433 -12.29 6.61 -23.37
CA LYS A 433 -13.08 7.54 -24.19
C LYS A 433 -13.86 6.80 -25.26
N SER A 434 -13.20 5.92 -26.04
CA SER A 434 -13.89 5.14 -27.08
C SER A 434 -15.00 4.22 -26.57
N TRP A 435 -14.96 3.81 -25.29
CA TRP A 435 -16.03 3.02 -24.68
C TRP A 435 -17.21 3.88 -24.23
N ILE A 436 -16.97 5.12 -23.83
CA ILE A 436 -17.97 6.06 -23.32
C ILE A 436 -18.61 6.86 -24.46
N GLU A 437 -17.88 7.07 -25.55
CA GLU A 437 -18.36 7.63 -26.83
C GLU A 437 -19.27 6.65 -27.61
N ASP A 438 -19.34 5.37 -27.22
CA ASP A 438 -20.34 4.43 -27.74
C ASP A 438 -21.69 4.79 -27.07
N ASP A 439 -22.59 5.43 -27.83
CA ASP A 439 -23.87 6.13 -27.50
C ASP A 439 -24.89 5.40 -26.59
N GLN A 440 -24.51 4.29 -25.96
CA GLN A 440 -25.37 3.49 -25.10
C GLN A 440 -24.88 3.40 -23.65
N VAL A 441 -23.76 4.02 -23.26
CA VAL A 441 -23.29 3.98 -21.86
C VAL A 441 -24.05 4.98 -20.99
N VAL A 442 -24.85 4.50 -20.04
CA VAL A 442 -25.62 5.37 -19.13
C VAL A 442 -24.97 5.53 -17.77
N ALA A 443 -24.10 4.60 -17.37
CA ALA A 443 -23.45 4.66 -16.06
C ALA A 443 -22.07 4.00 -16.04
N ILE A 444 -21.23 4.53 -15.16
CA ILE A 444 -19.90 4.05 -14.85
C ILE A 444 -19.84 3.74 -13.35
N LEU A 445 -19.63 2.48 -12.98
CA LEU A 445 -19.32 2.06 -11.62
C LEU A 445 -17.81 2.11 -11.39
N ILE A 446 -17.34 2.68 -10.28
CA ILE A 446 -15.90 2.75 -9.98
C ILE A 446 -15.57 2.65 -8.48
N THR A 447 -14.49 1.94 -8.12
CA THR A 447 -13.90 2.05 -6.77
C THR A 447 -13.24 3.41 -6.57
N ARG A 448 -13.58 4.11 -5.48
CA ARG A 448 -12.99 5.44 -5.16
C ARG A 448 -11.47 5.41 -4.96
N ASP A 449 -10.91 4.25 -4.66
CA ASP A 449 -9.48 4.07 -4.42
C ASP A 449 -8.64 4.04 -5.71
N LEU A 450 -9.29 4.11 -6.87
CA LEU A 450 -8.61 4.16 -8.16
C LEU A 450 -8.00 5.55 -8.41
N PRO A 451 -6.70 5.64 -8.77
CA PRO A 451 -6.05 6.92 -9.12
C PRO A 451 -6.73 7.69 -10.25
N ILE A 452 -7.54 7.00 -11.06
CA ILE A 452 -8.22 7.52 -12.25
C ILE A 452 -9.65 8.03 -11.98
N TYR A 453 -10.08 8.03 -10.71
CA TYR A 453 -11.45 8.39 -10.33
C TYR A 453 -11.86 9.79 -10.82
N ASN A 454 -10.98 10.78 -10.66
CA ASN A 454 -11.27 12.17 -11.04
C ASN A 454 -11.33 12.36 -12.56
N ASP A 455 -10.49 11.65 -13.31
CA ASP A 455 -10.51 11.69 -14.77
C ASP A 455 -11.79 11.07 -15.33
N LEU A 456 -12.22 9.94 -14.76
CA LEU A 456 -13.48 9.29 -15.15
C LEU A 456 -14.72 10.06 -14.69
N LEU A 457 -14.65 10.76 -13.56
CA LEU A 457 -15.71 11.70 -13.16
C LEU A 457 -15.85 12.85 -14.15
N THR A 458 -14.74 13.34 -14.68
CA THR A 458 -14.74 14.40 -15.70
C THR A 458 -15.34 13.86 -17.01
N LEU A 459 -14.89 12.68 -17.45
CA LEU A 459 -15.40 12.03 -18.66
C LEU A 459 -16.89 11.70 -18.58
N ALA A 460 -17.35 11.17 -17.45
CA ALA A 460 -18.76 10.84 -17.22
C ALA A 460 -19.65 12.09 -17.38
N ARG A 461 -19.18 13.25 -16.89
CA ARG A 461 -19.89 14.53 -17.05
C ARG A 461 -19.90 15.04 -18.49
N GLU A 462 -18.78 14.90 -19.20
CA GLU A 462 -18.66 15.31 -20.60
C GLU A 462 -19.62 14.53 -21.51
N HIS A 463 -19.88 13.26 -21.19
CA HIS A 463 -20.74 12.37 -21.97
C HIS A 463 -22.11 12.07 -21.33
N ASN A 464 -22.50 12.82 -20.30
CA ASN A 464 -23.80 12.72 -19.64
C ASN A 464 -24.12 11.31 -19.06
N CYS A 465 -23.08 10.60 -18.59
CA CYS A 465 -23.19 9.30 -17.93
C CYS A 465 -23.17 9.46 -16.40
N ASP A 466 -23.94 8.63 -15.69
CA ASP A 466 -23.93 8.61 -14.23
C ASP A 466 -22.69 7.91 -13.65
N LEU A 467 -21.95 8.56 -12.76
CA LEU A 467 -20.82 7.93 -12.05
C LEU A 467 -21.25 7.39 -10.69
N LEU A 468 -21.28 6.07 -10.55
CA LEU A 468 -21.58 5.36 -9.31
C LEU A 468 -20.29 4.92 -8.65
N SER A 469 -20.07 5.25 -7.38
CA SER A 469 -18.79 5.00 -6.71
C SER A 469 -18.93 4.31 -5.37
N PHE A 470 -18.01 3.37 -5.09
CA PHE A 470 -18.04 2.55 -3.87
C PHE A 470 -16.64 2.41 -3.24
N SER A 471 -16.61 2.19 -1.91
CA SER A 471 -15.39 2.21 -1.08
C SER A 471 -14.71 0.86 -0.86
N ASN A 472 -15.09 -0.18 -1.62
CA ASN A 472 -14.41 -1.49 -1.70
C ASN A 472 -15.11 -2.37 -2.77
N ALA A 473 -14.37 -3.09 -3.63
CA ALA A 473 -14.91 -3.93 -4.70
C ALA A 473 -15.48 -5.29 -4.25
N SER A 474 -16.27 -5.32 -3.17
CA SER A 474 -17.01 -6.55 -2.84
C SER A 474 -18.25 -6.69 -3.74
N THR A 475 -18.47 -7.89 -4.25
CA THR A 475 -19.59 -8.23 -5.15
C THR A 475 -20.95 -7.85 -4.55
N THR A 476 -21.13 -8.02 -3.24
CA THR A 476 -22.37 -7.64 -2.51
C THR A 476 -22.63 -6.13 -2.52
N ARG A 477 -21.58 -5.31 -2.58
CA ARG A 477 -21.68 -3.85 -2.52
C ARG A 477 -21.90 -3.27 -3.91
N VAL A 478 -21.22 -3.82 -4.91
CA VAL A 478 -21.48 -3.59 -6.34
C VAL A 478 -22.94 -3.92 -6.67
N SER A 479 -23.44 -5.07 -6.20
CA SER A 479 -24.84 -5.49 -6.36
C SER A 479 -25.80 -4.44 -5.79
N ARG A 480 -25.64 -4.04 -4.52
CA ARG A 480 -26.51 -3.06 -3.86
C ARG A 480 -26.53 -1.69 -4.54
N GLU A 481 -25.39 -1.21 -5.04
CA GLU A 481 -25.34 0.08 -5.73
C GLU A 481 -26.02 0.02 -7.11
N LEU A 482 -25.86 -1.09 -7.83
CA LEU A 482 -26.62 -1.33 -9.06
C LEU A 482 -28.13 -1.40 -8.78
N GLU A 483 -28.56 -2.10 -7.73
CA GLU A 483 -29.98 -2.19 -7.34
C GLU A 483 -30.57 -0.81 -7.03
N ARG A 484 -29.86 0.01 -6.25
CA ARG A 484 -30.28 1.39 -5.95
C ARG A 484 -30.37 2.27 -7.19
N TYR A 485 -29.40 2.13 -8.10
CA TYR A 485 -29.38 2.89 -9.34
C TYR A 485 -30.58 2.55 -10.23
N PHE A 486 -30.86 1.26 -10.44
CA PHE A 486 -32.02 0.83 -11.21
C PHE A 486 -33.35 1.17 -10.54
N GLN A 487 -33.43 1.17 -9.20
CA GLN A 487 -34.60 1.66 -8.49
C GLN A 487 -34.86 3.15 -8.71
N LYS A 488 -33.81 3.97 -8.85
CA LYS A 488 -33.94 5.41 -9.17
C LYS A 488 -34.35 5.66 -10.61
N MET A 489 -33.93 4.81 -11.55
CA MET A 489 -34.36 4.85 -12.95
C MET A 489 -35.81 4.40 -13.18
N LYS A 490 -36.49 3.87 -12.14
CA LYS A 490 -37.86 3.35 -12.23
C LYS A 490 -38.93 4.44 -12.34
N GLY A 491 -38.51 5.72 -12.36
CA GLY A 491 -39.37 6.91 -12.50
C GLY A 491 -39.57 7.31 -13.94
#